data_AF-A0A9D1DHJ6-F1
#
_entry.id   AF-A0A9D1DHJ6-F1
#
_cell.length_a   1.000
_cell.length_b   1.000
_cell.length_c   1.000
_cell.angle_alpha   90.00
_cell.angle_beta   90.00
_cell.angle_gamma   90.00
#
_symmetry.space_group_name_H-M   'P 1'
#
loop_
_entity.id
_entity.type
_entity.pdbx_description
1 polymer ?
#
loop_
_entity_poly.entity_id
_entity_poly.type
_entity_poly.pdbx_seq_one_letter_code
_entity_poly.pdbx_strand_id
1 'polypeptide(L)'
;MGNIAVRNLRLCTKDCLCLYVCPTGATDTENSVIDVAKCIGCGVCADACPSGAISMVPTEYPPQQKKAASVLAQADGLAAGKASQEQMARQLAREAQAPGLARLMAAVEKSVRLVNEDLTRESGYMLPQSANTHRLLRDLAENPPAPDFPAAAARELLARIPCNEPTEQDEKGAVTPVKQWKCSVCGYVYEGETLPPDFTCPVCKQPASAFVPLQAEAPAQAAGKYAGTQTEQNLQAAFAGESQARNKYTYFSAVAQREGYEQIAALFLKTAENEMAHAKLWLEELRGIGDTKENLLHAAEGENYEWTDMYDGFAKTAEAEGFPELAAKFRLVAEIEKRHEARYRALLHNVETAQVFEKSEVKVWECRNCGHIVVGTAAPEVCPTCHYAKSYFEIHADAY
;
A
#
# COMPACT_ATOMS: atom_id res chain seq x y z
N MET A 1 -5.79 7.46 -28.40
CA MET A 1 -5.26 6.09 -28.59
C MET A 1 -6.16 5.39 -29.60
N GLY A 2 -5.57 4.87 -30.69
CA GLY A 2 -6.31 4.04 -31.63
C GLY A 2 -6.52 2.63 -31.06
N ASN A 3 -7.55 1.93 -31.52
CA ASN A 3 -7.72 0.50 -31.24
C ASN A 3 -7.61 -0.29 -32.54
N ILE A 4 -7.17 -1.54 -32.48
CA ILE A 4 -7.16 -2.49 -33.59
C ILE A 4 -7.84 -3.77 -33.17
N ALA A 5 -8.44 -4.46 -34.14
CA ALA A 5 -9.03 -5.77 -33.90
C ALA A 5 -7.93 -6.85 -34.00
N VAL A 6 -7.94 -7.79 -33.06
CA VAL A 6 -7.05 -8.96 -33.05
C VAL A 6 -7.90 -10.23 -32.89
N ARG A 7 -7.53 -11.31 -33.60
CA ARG A 7 -8.26 -12.59 -33.60
C ARG A 7 -7.49 -13.68 -32.85
N ASN A 8 -8.13 -14.28 -31.86
CA ASN A 8 -7.67 -15.49 -31.21
C ASN A 8 -8.06 -16.73 -32.04
N LEU A 9 -7.08 -17.31 -32.74
CA LEU A 9 -7.31 -18.46 -33.62
C LEU A 9 -7.80 -19.72 -32.89
N ARG A 10 -7.56 -19.85 -31.58
CA ARG A 10 -8.05 -21.01 -30.80
C ARG A 10 -9.54 -20.93 -30.49
N LEU A 11 -10.08 -19.71 -30.40
CA LEU A 11 -11.50 -19.45 -30.13
C LEU A 11 -12.31 -19.27 -31.41
N CYS A 12 -11.64 -19.08 -32.56
CA CYS A 12 -12.29 -18.83 -33.84
C CYS A 12 -13.02 -20.09 -34.33
N THR A 13 -14.34 -19.98 -34.50
CA THR A 13 -15.19 -21.07 -35.00
C THR A 13 -15.35 -21.10 -36.52
N LYS A 14 -14.71 -20.16 -37.24
CA LYS A 14 -14.74 -20.04 -38.71
C LYS A 14 -16.16 -19.87 -39.30
N ASP A 15 -17.03 -19.17 -38.58
CA ASP A 15 -18.35 -18.71 -39.04
C ASP A 15 -18.25 -17.60 -40.11
N CYS A 16 -17.08 -16.97 -40.25
CA CYS A 16 -16.74 -15.99 -41.28
C CYS A 16 -17.58 -14.70 -41.29
N LEU A 17 -18.42 -14.46 -40.27
CA LEU A 17 -19.29 -13.27 -40.24
C LEU A 17 -18.48 -11.97 -40.21
N CYS A 18 -17.36 -11.98 -39.48
CA CYS A 18 -16.40 -10.89 -39.41
C CYS A 18 -15.90 -10.40 -40.78
N LEU A 19 -15.83 -11.28 -41.80
CA LEU A 19 -15.40 -10.93 -43.16
C LEU A 19 -16.39 -10.01 -43.86
N TYR A 20 -17.69 -10.28 -43.71
CA TYR A 20 -18.75 -9.54 -44.37
C TYR A 20 -19.05 -8.18 -43.74
N VAL A 21 -18.81 -8.05 -42.43
CA VAL A 21 -19.12 -6.83 -41.68
C VAL A 21 -17.93 -5.86 -41.61
N CYS A 22 -16.73 -6.28 -42.02
CA CYS A 22 -15.55 -5.42 -41.96
C CYS A 22 -15.56 -4.39 -43.10
N PRO A 23 -15.68 -3.08 -42.81
CA PRO A 23 -15.84 -2.06 -43.86
C PRO A 23 -14.58 -1.83 -44.70
N THR A 24 -13.42 -2.28 -44.23
CA THR A 24 -12.11 -2.09 -44.89
C THR A 24 -11.51 -3.38 -45.41
N GLY A 25 -12.17 -4.53 -45.19
CA GLY A 25 -11.62 -5.85 -45.50
C GLY A 25 -10.41 -6.25 -44.64
N ALA A 26 -10.16 -5.58 -43.51
CA ALA A 26 -9.04 -5.91 -42.61
C ALA A 26 -9.10 -7.36 -42.07
N THR A 27 -10.28 -7.94 -41.96
CA THR A 27 -10.47 -9.31 -41.47
C THR A 27 -10.31 -10.39 -42.55
N ASP A 28 -10.24 -9.98 -43.81
CA ASP A 28 -10.23 -10.83 -45.00
C ASP A 28 -8.79 -11.21 -45.38
N THR A 29 -8.26 -12.18 -44.64
CA THR A 29 -6.90 -12.69 -44.82
C THR A 29 -6.89 -14.22 -44.84
N GLU A 30 -6.06 -14.79 -45.70
CA GLU A 30 -5.96 -16.26 -45.86
C GLU A 30 -5.45 -16.96 -44.61
N ASN A 31 -4.59 -16.30 -43.83
CA ASN A 31 -4.03 -16.81 -42.58
C ASN A 31 -4.93 -16.54 -41.36
N SER A 32 -6.11 -15.95 -41.55
CA SER A 32 -7.03 -15.57 -40.49
C SER A 32 -6.48 -14.55 -39.48
N VAL A 33 -5.37 -13.87 -39.77
CA VAL A 33 -4.79 -12.79 -38.96
C VAL A 33 -5.31 -11.46 -39.48
N ILE A 34 -5.87 -10.62 -38.60
CA ILE A 34 -6.43 -9.32 -39.01
C ILE A 34 -5.30 -8.40 -39.50
N ASP A 35 -5.49 -7.82 -40.69
CA ASP A 35 -4.58 -6.86 -41.30
C ASP A 35 -4.69 -5.51 -40.59
N VAL A 36 -3.72 -5.25 -39.71
CA VAL A 36 -3.67 -4.02 -38.90
C VAL A 36 -3.49 -2.76 -39.75
N ALA A 37 -2.92 -2.85 -40.95
CA ALA A 37 -2.72 -1.69 -41.83
C ALA A 37 -4.05 -1.21 -42.45
N LYS A 38 -5.02 -2.12 -42.58
CA LYS A 38 -6.38 -1.81 -43.06
C LYS A 38 -7.38 -1.60 -41.92
N CYS A 39 -7.04 -1.96 -40.69
CA CYS A 39 -7.95 -1.88 -39.55
C CYS A 39 -8.12 -0.42 -39.09
N ILE A 40 -9.34 0.09 -39.16
CA ILE A 40 -9.68 1.45 -38.69
C ILE A 40 -10.16 1.49 -37.23
N GLY A 41 -10.10 0.36 -36.52
CA GLY A 41 -10.46 0.32 -35.09
C GLY A 41 -11.94 0.41 -34.76
N CYS A 42 -12.84 0.20 -35.73
CA CYS A 42 -14.28 0.43 -35.56
C CYS A 42 -15.04 -0.57 -34.69
N GLY A 43 -14.46 -1.73 -34.33
CA GLY A 43 -15.10 -2.71 -33.45
C GLY A 43 -16.13 -3.64 -34.09
N VAL A 44 -16.67 -3.32 -35.27
CA VAL A 44 -17.79 -4.06 -35.89
C VAL A 44 -17.54 -5.58 -36.02
N CYS A 45 -16.32 -5.99 -36.37
CA CYS A 45 -15.96 -7.40 -36.47
C CYS A 45 -15.87 -8.13 -35.12
N ALA A 46 -15.56 -7.41 -34.04
CA ALA A 46 -15.57 -7.94 -32.68
C ALA A 46 -17.00 -8.15 -32.20
N ASP A 47 -17.87 -7.14 -32.39
CA ASP A 47 -19.29 -7.20 -32.01
C ASP A 47 -20.05 -8.30 -32.75
N ALA A 48 -19.70 -8.53 -34.02
CA ALA A 48 -20.32 -9.58 -34.82
C ALA A 48 -19.79 -10.98 -34.53
N CYS A 49 -18.67 -11.15 -33.80
CA CYS A 49 -18.02 -12.46 -33.64
C CYS A 49 -18.79 -13.35 -32.64
N PRO A 50 -19.47 -14.42 -33.08
CA PRO A 50 -20.34 -15.19 -32.20
C PRO A 50 -19.57 -15.96 -31.12
N SER A 51 -18.33 -16.35 -31.42
CA SER A 51 -17.46 -17.08 -30.49
C SER A 51 -16.62 -16.17 -29.59
N GLY A 52 -16.75 -14.84 -29.72
CA GLY A 52 -15.92 -13.88 -28.99
C GLY A 52 -14.44 -13.99 -29.32
N ALA A 53 -14.08 -14.54 -30.49
CA ALA A 53 -12.69 -14.75 -30.88
C ALA A 53 -11.96 -13.48 -31.31
N ILE A 54 -12.67 -12.37 -31.52
CA ILE A 54 -12.08 -11.09 -31.92
C ILE A 54 -12.21 -10.11 -30.75
N SER A 55 -11.11 -9.45 -30.40
CA SER A 55 -11.06 -8.45 -29.35
C SER A 55 -10.45 -7.15 -29.87
N MET A 56 -10.95 -6.03 -29.37
CA MET A 56 -10.35 -4.72 -29.63
C MET A 56 -9.23 -4.48 -28.62
N VAL A 57 -8.03 -4.23 -29.13
CA VAL A 57 -6.85 -3.91 -28.30
C VAL A 57 -6.32 -2.54 -28.70
N PRO A 58 -5.75 -1.77 -27.77
CA PRO A 58 -5.15 -0.49 -28.11
C PRO A 58 -3.93 -0.69 -29.01
N THR A 59 -3.71 0.25 -29.94
CA THR A 59 -2.51 0.26 -30.80
C THR A 59 -1.23 0.48 -30.01
N GLU A 60 -1.34 1.21 -28.91
CA GLU A 60 -0.29 1.43 -27.93
C GLU A 60 -0.79 0.93 -26.59
N TYR A 61 -0.12 -0.08 -26.02
CA TYR A 61 -0.43 -0.52 -24.68
C TYR A 61 -0.04 0.57 -23.67
N PRO A 62 -0.85 0.79 -22.62
CA PRO A 62 -0.46 1.67 -21.55
C PRO A 62 0.84 1.18 -20.90
N PRO A 63 1.65 2.08 -20.31
CA PRO A 63 2.82 1.66 -19.55
C PRO A 63 2.40 0.69 -18.45
N GLN A 64 3.26 -0.28 -18.15
CA GLN A 64 2.97 -1.24 -17.10
C GLN A 64 2.80 -0.49 -15.77
N GLN A 65 1.73 -0.82 -15.03
CA GLN A 65 1.58 -0.35 -13.68
C GLN A 65 2.64 -1.01 -12.81
N LYS A 66 3.53 -0.21 -12.22
CA LYS A 66 4.53 -0.70 -11.28
C LYS A 66 3.82 -1.31 -10.07
N LYS A 67 4.10 -2.59 -9.78
CA LYS A 67 3.67 -3.22 -8.54
C LYS A 67 4.63 -2.82 -7.42
N ALA A 68 4.10 -2.68 -6.21
CA ALA A 68 4.92 -2.41 -5.03
C ALA A 68 6.00 -3.49 -4.87
N ALA A 69 7.21 -3.10 -4.46
CA ALA A 69 8.33 -4.02 -4.30
C ALA A 69 8.01 -5.19 -3.34
N SER A 70 7.14 -4.96 -2.33
CA SER A 70 6.66 -5.99 -1.41
C SER A 70 5.81 -7.07 -2.10
N VAL A 71 4.96 -6.68 -3.05
CA VAL A 71 4.14 -7.61 -3.85
C VAL A 71 5.04 -8.40 -4.80
N LEU A 72 6.01 -7.74 -5.44
CA LEU A 72 6.98 -8.38 -6.31
C LEU A 72 7.83 -9.40 -5.55
N ALA A 73 8.36 -9.03 -4.38
CA ALA A 73 9.17 -9.93 -3.55
C ALA A 73 8.40 -11.19 -3.11
N GLN A 74 7.11 -11.06 -2.78
CA GLN A 74 6.26 -12.21 -2.47
C GLN A 74 5.98 -13.08 -3.70
N ALA A 75 5.65 -12.47 -4.83
CA ALA A 75 5.39 -13.18 -6.08
C ALA A 75 6.65 -13.91 -6.59
N ASP A 76 7.81 -13.28 -6.48
CA ASP A 76 9.11 -13.86 -6.86
C ASP A 76 9.52 -14.99 -5.91
N GLY A 77 9.27 -14.83 -4.60
CA GLY A 77 9.46 -15.90 -3.61
C GLY A 77 8.57 -17.11 -3.90
N LEU A 78 7.30 -16.89 -4.24
CA LEU A 78 6.38 -17.94 -4.66
C LEU A 78 6.82 -18.59 -5.97
N ALA A 79 7.27 -17.80 -6.95
CA ALA A 79 7.77 -18.29 -8.23
C ALA A 79 9.01 -19.19 -8.04
N ALA A 80 9.96 -18.78 -7.21
CA ALA A 80 11.13 -19.60 -6.86
C ALA A 80 10.72 -20.92 -6.17
N GLY A 81 9.74 -20.86 -5.27
CA GLY A 81 9.17 -22.05 -4.64
C GLY A 81 8.48 -22.98 -5.65
N LYS A 82 7.76 -22.42 -6.63
CA LYS A 82 7.13 -23.19 -7.70
C LYS A 82 8.16 -23.80 -8.65
N ALA A 83 9.22 -23.09 -9.01
CA ALA A 83 10.32 -23.65 -9.81
C ALA A 83 10.95 -24.87 -9.11
N SER A 84 11.17 -24.78 -7.79
CA SER A 84 11.67 -25.90 -6.99
C SER A 84 10.69 -27.08 -6.95
N GLN A 85 9.39 -26.81 -6.77
CA GLN A 85 8.33 -27.84 -6.84
C GLN A 85 8.26 -28.51 -8.22
N GLU A 86 8.40 -27.74 -9.29
CA GLU A 86 8.42 -28.26 -10.66
C GLU A 86 9.60 -29.22 -10.86
N GLN A 87 10.80 -28.82 -10.42
CA GLN A 87 12.00 -29.64 -10.51
C GLN A 87 11.84 -30.96 -9.73
N MET A 88 11.31 -30.89 -8.50
CA MET A 88 11.02 -32.08 -7.69
C MET A 88 10.00 -32.99 -8.36
N ALA A 89 8.89 -32.45 -8.86
CA ALA A 89 7.86 -33.22 -9.55
C ALA A 89 8.42 -33.89 -10.82
N ARG A 90 9.24 -33.18 -11.59
CA ARG A 90 9.93 -33.72 -12.78
C ARG A 90 10.85 -34.87 -12.42
N GLN A 91 11.64 -34.73 -11.34
CA GLN A 91 12.54 -35.80 -10.89
C GLN A 91 11.75 -37.03 -10.44
N LEU A 92 10.73 -36.84 -9.59
CA LEU A 92 9.85 -37.92 -9.13
C LEU A 92 9.13 -38.61 -10.28
N ALA A 93 8.70 -37.87 -11.30
CA ALA A 93 8.08 -38.45 -12.49
C ALA A 93 9.03 -39.36 -13.27
N ARG A 94 10.32 -38.99 -13.36
CA ARG A 94 11.36 -39.77 -14.06
C ARG A 94 11.78 -41.01 -13.29
N GLU A 95 11.87 -40.92 -11.96
CA GLU A 95 12.35 -42.00 -11.10
C GLU A 95 11.24 -42.95 -10.62
N ALA A 96 9.97 -42.58 -10.80
CA ALA A 96 8.83 -43.37 -10.35
C ALA A 96 8.78 -44.75 -11.02
N GLN A 97 8.89 -45.81 -10.20
CA GLN A 97 8.74 -47.19 -10.65
C GLN A 97 7.28 -47.56 -10.96
N ALA A 98 6.32 -46.91 -10.28
CA ALA A 98 4.91 -47.13 -10.50
C ALA A 98 4.37 -46.20 -11.61
N PRO A 99 3.76 -46.73 -12.69
CA PRO A 99 3.25 -45.92 -13.80
C PRO A 99 2.20 -44.87 -13.38
N GLY A 100 1.40 -45.19 -12.36
CA GLY A 100 0.42 -44.25 -11.80
C GLY A 100 1.07 -43.01 -11.19
N LEU A 101 2.16 -43.21 -10.45
CA LEU A 101 2.91 -42.12 -9.81
C LEU A 101 3.63 -41.26 -10.85
N ALA A 102 4.24 -41.88 -11.88
CA ALA A 102 4.89 -41.15 -12.96
C ALA A 102 3.92 -40.19 -13.67
N ARG A 103 2.71 -40.67 -14.02
CA ARG A 103 1.68 -39.82 -14.64
C ARG A 103 1.19 -38.71 -13.71
N LEU A 104 1.01 -39.01 -12.42
CA LEU A 104 0.58 -38.02 -11.44
C LEU A 104 1.62 -36.90 -11.30
N MET A 105 2.89 -37.26 -11.13
CA MET A 105 3.97 -36.28 -10.98
C MET A 105 4.21 -35.47 -12.26
N ALA A 106 4.05 -36.06 -13.45
CA ALA A 106 4.07 -35.31 -14.71
C ALA A 106 2.90 -34.31 -14.83
N ALA A 107 1.73 -34.63 -14.27
CA ALA A 107 0.61 -33.68 -14.20
C ALA A 107 0.87 -32.57 -13.18
N VAL A 108 1.46 -32.89 -12.02
CA VAL A 108 1.89 -31.91 -11.02
C VAL A 108 2.95 -30.97 -11.58
N GLU A 109 3.95 -31.48 -12.30
CA GLU A 109 4.96 -30.67 -12.99
C GLU A 109 4.30 -29.60 -13.88
N LYS A 110 3.37 -30.01 -14.75
CA LYS A 110 2.64 -29.09 -15.63
C LYS A 110 1.80 -28.08 -14.84
N SER A 111 1.09 -28.53 -13.81
CA SER A 111 0.26 -27.65 -12.98
C SER A 111 1.10 -26.60 -12.25
N VAL A 112 2.23 -27.01 -11.67
CA VAL A 112 3.14 -26.12 -10.95
C VAL A 112 3.78 -25.11 -11.89
N ARG A 113 4.17 -25.55 -13.10
CA ARG A 113 4.70 -24.67 -14.13
C ARG A 113 3.71 -23.58 -14.51
N LEU A 114 2.44 -23.92 -14.75
CA LEU A 114 1.41 -22.93 -15.11
C LEU A 114 1.25 -21.86 -14.03
N VAL A 115 1.24 -22.27 -12.75
CA VAL A 115 1.19 -21.31 -11.63
C VAL A 115 2.45 -20.46 -11.57
N ASN A 116 3.62 -21.04 -11.85
CA ASN A 116 4.89 -20.31 -11.89
C ASN A 116 4.92 -19.25 -13.01
N GLU A 117 4.45 -19.63 -14.19
CA GLU A 117 4.30 -18.74 -15.35
C GLU A 117 3.35 -17.58 -14.99
N ASP A 118 2.20 -17.86 -14.39
CA ASP A 118 1.26 -16.81 -13.97
C ASP A 118 1.89 -15.86 -12.95
N LEU A 119 2.57 -16.37 -11.92
CA LEU A 119 3.29 -15.55 -10.94
C LEU A 119 4.34 -14.65 -11.61
N THR A 120 5.13 -15.21 -12.53
CA THR A 120 6.18 -14.48 -13.26
C THR A 120 5.58 -13.41 -14.19
N ARG A 121 4.43 -13.70 -14.82
CA ARG A 121 3.68 -12.73 -15.63
C ARG A 121 3.19 -11.58 -14.77
N GLU A 122 2.61 -11.90 -13.63
CA GLU A 122 2.10 -10.93 -12.68
C GLU A 122 3.22 -10.12 -12.01
N SER A 123 4.42 -10.68 -11.83
CA SER A 123 5.61 -9.94 -11.39
C SER A 123 6.20 -9.01 -12.47
N GLY A 124 5.70 -9.09 -13.71
CA GLY A 124 6.08 -8.19 -14.80
C GLY A 124 7.21 -8.67 -15.70
N TYR A 125 7.56 -9.96 -15.66
CA TYR A 125 8.61 -10.55 -16.50
C TYR A 125 8.12 -11.08 -17.86
N MET A 126 6.81 -11.11 -18.12
CA MET A 126 6.25 -11.68 -19.36
C MET A 126 5.31 -10.76 -20.15
N LEU A 127 5.44 -9.44 -19.99
CA LEU A 127 4.90 -8.52 -21.01
C LEU A 127 6.00 -8.33 -22.06
N PRO A 128 5.84 -8.80 -23.31
CA PRO A 128 6.92 -8.78 -24.29
C PRO A 128 7.59 -7.40 -24.44
N GLN A 129 6.82 -6.32 -24.32
CA GLN A 129 7.30 -4.94 -24.46
C GLN A 129 7.77 -4.26 -23.15
N SER A 130 7.93 -4.97 -22.02
CA SER A 130 8.38 -4.34 -20.76
C SER A 130 9.91 -4.22 -20.69
N ALA A 131 10.40 -3.27 -19.88
CA ALA A 131 11.84 -3.12 -19.64
C ALA A 131 12.44 -4.37 -18.96
N ASN A 132 11.65 -5.08 -18.15
CA ASN A 132 12.07 -6.32 -17.50
C ASN A 132 12.30 -7.46 -18.51
N THR A 133 11.40 -7.64 -19.47
CA THR A 133 11.57 -8.64 -20.53
C THR A 133 12.76 -8.31 -21.43
N HIS A 134 12.95 -7.03 -21.76
CA HIS A 134 14.12 -6.56 -22.52
C HIS A 134 15.44 -6.81 -21.78
N ARG A 135 15.49 -6.53 -20.47
CA ARG A 135 16.64 -6.82 -19.61
C ARG A 135 16.94 -8.31 -19.55
N LEU A 136 15.91 -9.15 -19.40
CA LEU A 136 16.07 -10.61 -19.42
C LEU A 136 16.60 -11.12 -20.76
N LEU A 137 16.02 -10.67 -21.89
CA LEU A 137 16.47 -11.08 -23.23
C LEU A 137 17.92 -10.65 -23.50
N ARG A 138 18.30 -9.46 -23.03
CA ARG A 138 19.69 -8.97 -23.10
C ARG A 138 20.63 -9.86 -22.28
N ASP A 139 20.27 -10.15 -21.03
CA ASP A 139 21.06 -11.02 -20.17
C ASP A 139 21.20 -12.43 -20.76
N LEU A 140 20.12 -13.02 -21.28
CA LEU A 140 20.18 -14.32 -21.96
C LEU A 140 21.03 -14.31 -23.25
N ALA A 141 21.15 -13.17 -23.91
CA ALA A 141 21.94 -13.00 -25.13
C ALA A 141 23.44 -12.72 -24.87
N GLU A 142 23.75 -12.12 -23.72
CA GLU A 142 25.10 -11.76 -23.26
C GLU A 142 25.70 -12.85 -22.36
N ASN A 143 24.88 -13.44 -21.49
CA ASN A 143 25.19 -14.44 -20.47
C ASN A 143 24.28 -15.67 -20.63
N PRO A 144 24.44 -16.48 -21.70
CA PRO A 144 23.60 -17.64 -21.93
C PRO A 144 23.73 -18.66 -20.78
N PRO A 145 22.60 -19.22 -20.28
CA PRO A 145 22.60 -20.12 -19.12
C PRO A 145 23.22 -21.50 -19.40
N ALA A 146 23.40 -21.85 -20.67
CA ALA A 146 24.03 -23.11 -21.10
C ALA A 146 24.76 -22.92 -22.44
N PRO A 147 25.80 -23.72 -22.75
CA PRO A 147 26.55 -23.60 -24.00
C PRO A 147 25.72 -23.80 -25.27
N ASP A 148 24.64 -24.59 -25.20
CA ASP A 148 23.71 -24.88 -26.29
C ASP A 148 22.49 -23.94 -26.33
N PHE A 149 22.44 -22.94 -25.44
CA PHE A 149 21.34 -21.99 -25.41
C PHE A 149 21.31 -21.14 -26.70
N PRO A 150 20.13 -20.94 -27.32
CA PRO A 150 20.01 -20.23 -28.60
C PRO A 150 20.08 -18.69 -28.42
N ALA A 151 21.25 -18.16 -28.04
CA ALA A 151 21.47 -16.73 -27.80
C ALA A 151 21.12 -15.86 -29.02
N ALA A 152 21.28 -16.38 -30.25
CA ALA A 152 20.89 -15.69 -31.47
C ALA A 152 19.38 -15.40 -31.53
N ALA A 153 18.55 -16.34 -31.04
CA ALA A 153 17.10 -16.15 -30.98
C ALA A 153 16.72 -15.06 -29.96
N ALA A 154 17.41 -14.99 -28.81
CA ALA A 154 17.19 -13.94 -27.83
C ALA A 154 17.50 -12.54 -28.41
N ARG A 155 18.59 -12.41 -29.20
CA ARG A 155 18.92 -11.15 -29.91
C ARG A 155 17.88 -10.78 -30.96
N GLU A 156 17.40 -11.76 -31.72
CA GLU A 156 16.36 -11.54 -32.72
C GLU A 156 15.04 -11.08 -32.09
N LEU A 157 14.64 -11.69 -30.96
CA LEU A 157 13.47 -11.27 -30.19
C LEU A 157 13.64 -9.85 -29.66
N LEU A 158 14.81 -9.51 -29.11
CA LEU A 158 15.12 -8.16 -28.63
C LEU A 158 15.01 -7.11 -29.75
N ALA A 159 15.39 -7.45 -30.98
CA ALA A 159 15.28 -6.53 -32.13
C ALA A 159 13.84 -6.40 -32.67
N ARG A 160 13.01 -7.44 -32.52
CA ARG A 160 11.64 -7.47 -33.06
C ARG A 160 10.59 -6.89 -32.11
N ILE A 161 10.83 -6.94 -30.80
CA ILE A 161 9.84 -6.54 -29.79
C ILE A 161 10.18 -5.13 -29.31
N PRO A 162 9.30 -4.12 -29.50
CA PRO A 162 9.55 -2.76 -28.99
C PRO A 162 9.53 -2.73 -27.45
N CYS A 163 10.22 -1.78 -26.82
CA CYS A 163 10.14 -1.52 -25.38
C CYS A 163 9.23 -0.31 -25.15
N ASN A 164 8.15 -0.49 -24.37
CA ASN A 164 7.18 0.56 -24.08
C ASN A 164 7.49 1.32 -22.77
N GLU A 165 8.58 0.97 -22.11
CA GLU A 165 9.05 1.55 -20.86
C GLU A 165 10.42 2.22 -21.03
N PRO A 166 10.74 3.24 -20.22
CA PRO A 166 12.07 3.82 -20.20
C PRO A 166 13.10 2.75 -19.86
N THR A 167 14.14 2.65 -20.67
CA THR A 167 15.26 1.74 -20.45
C THR A 167 16.39 2.45 -19.70
N GLU A 168 17.31 1.71 -19.08
CA GLU A 168 18.53 2.25 -18.44
C GLU A 168 19.42 3.08 -19.41
N GLN A 169 19.19 3.00 -20.72
CA GLN A 169 19.84 3.84 -21.74
C GLN A 169 19.11 5.18 -21.93
N ASP A 170 17.79 5.21 -21.73
CA ASP A 170 16.96 6.44 -21.75
C ASP A 170 17.19 7.29 -20.49
N GLU A 171 17.50 6.64 -19.36
CA GLU A 171 17.81 7.33 -18.09
C GLU A 171 19.14 8.11 -18.10
N LYS A 172 20.01 7.89 -19.10
CA LYS A 172 21.24 8.68 -19.27
C LYS A 172 21.02 10.03 -19.96
N GLY A 173 19.82 10.31 -20.45
CA GLY A 173 19.45 11.57 -21.08
C GLY A 173 18.10 12.06 -20.58
N ALA A 174 18.12 13.01 -19.64
CA ALA A 174 16.97 13.73 -19.08
C ALA A 174 16.20 13.04 -17.95
N VAL A 175 16.81 13.05 -16.75
CA VAL A 175 16.04 13.28 -15.51
C VAL A 175 16.36 14.70 -15.07
N THR A 176 15.54 15.66 -15.49
CA THR A 176 15.43 16.91 -14.72
C THR A 176 14.54 16.57 -13.52
N PRO A 177 15.00 16.76 -12.27
CA PRO A 177 14.17 16.46 -11.11
C PRO A 177 12.92 17.34 -11.12
N VAL A 178 11.76 16.73 -11.32
CA VAL A 178 10.46 17.42 -11.19
C VAL A 178 10.32 17.81 -9.73
N LYS A 179 10.19 19.11 -9.47
CA LYS A 179 10.02 19.64 -8.13
C LYS A 179 8.54 19.56 -7.78
N GLN A 180 8.27 19.25 -6.52
CA GLN A 180 6.91 19.22 -5.99
C GLN A 180 6.75 20.38 -5.00
N TRP A 181 5.57 21.00 -4.95
CA TRP A 181 5.22 22.00 -3.97
C TRP A 181 3.88 21.67 -3.34
N LYS A 182 3.77 21.75 -2.02
CA LYS A 182 2.54 21.54 -1.27
C LYS A 182 1.94 22.87 -0.87
N CYS A 183 0.64 23.07 -1.11
CA CYS A 183 -0.08 24.20 -0.56
C CYS A 183 -0.15 24.10 0.96
N SER A 184 0.40 25.08 1.68
CA SER A 184 0.42 25.12 3.15
C SER A 184 -0.97 25.29 3.78
N VAL A 185 -1.98 25.66 2.99
CA VAL A 185 -3.34 25.91 3.47
C VAL A 185 -4.26 24.69 3.31
N CYS A 186 -4.12 23.92 2.24
CA CYS A 186 -5.04 22.81 1.92
C CYS A 186 -4.36 21.49 1.52
N GLY A 187 -3.04 21.46 1.46
CA GLY A 187 -2.29 20.23 1.15
C GLY A 187 -2.22 19.84 -0.32
N TYR A 188 -2.88 20.55 -1.25
CA TYR A 188 -2.77 20.30 -2.69
C TYR A 188 -1.31 20.31 -3.16
N VAL A 189 -0.89 19.26 -3.88
CA VAL A 189 0.46 19.11 -4.42
C VAL A 189 0.49 19.49 -5.89
N TYR A 190 1.35 20.45 -6.23
CA TYR A 190 1.67 20.84 -7.60
C TYR A 190 3.00 20.20 -8.00
N GLU A 191 3.05 19.59 -9.19
CA GLU A 191 4.25 18.97 -9.77
C GLU A 191 4.66 19.75 -11.03
N GLY A 192 5.92 20.20 -11.08
CA GLY A 192 6.44 20.92 -12.24
C GLY A 192 7.91 21.29 -12.10
N GLU A 193 8.52 21.86 -13.13
CA GLU A 193 9.91 22.32 -13.05
C GLU A 193 10.04 23.60 -12.20
N THR A 194 9.02 24.46 -12.25
CA THR A 194 8.86 25.67 -11.44
C THR A 194 7.39 25.87 -11.09
N LEU A 195 7.10 26.48 -9.93
CA LEU A 195 5.76 26.95 -9.57
C LEU A 195 5.55 28.34 -10.19
N PRO A 196 4.61 28.52 -11.14
CA PRO A 196 4.35 29.83 -11.74
C PRO A 196 3.92 30.86 -10.68
N PRO A 197 4.41 32.12 -10.73
CA PRO A 197 4.06 33.14 -9.73
C PRO A 197 2.56 33.48 -9.67
N ASP A 198 1.86 33.28 -10.78
CA ASP A 198 0.42 33.46 -10.97
C ASP A 198 -0.41 32.20 -10.68
N PHE A 199 0.26 31.09 -10.30
CA PHE A 199 -0.42 29.85 -10.00
C PHE A 199 -1.37 30.04 -8.82
N THR A 200 -2.63 29.66 -9.02
CA THR A 200 -3.67 29.73 -7.99
C THR A 200 -4.07 28.32 -7.62
N CYS A 201 -3.99 27.99 -6.32
CA CYS A 201 -4.37 26.68 -5.83
C CYS A 201 -5.79 26.33 -6.32
N PRO A 202 -5.99 25.21 -7.03
CA PRO A 202 -7.32 24.87 -7.56
C PRO A 202 -8.32 24.56 -6.45
N VAL A 203 -7.83 24.12 -5.28
CA VAL A 203 -8.62 23.73 -4.10
C VAL A 203 -9.00 24.95 -3.25
N CYS A 204 -8.02 25.66 -2.68
CA CYS A 204 -8.30 26.74 -1.72
C CYS A 204 -8.20 28.16 -2.28
N LYS A 205 -7.92 28.29 -3.59
CA LYS A 205 -7.79 29.57 -4.31
C LYS A 205 -6.69 30.51 -3.79
N GLN A 206 -5.80 30.01 -2.93
CA GLN A 206 -4.65 30.76 -2.47
C GLN A 206 -3.59 30.89 -3.58
N PRO A 207 -2.86 32.00 -3.64
CA PRO A 207 -1.84 32.25 -4.66
C PRO A 207 -0.60 31.37 -4.47
N ALA A 208 0.30 31.37 -5.45
CA ALA A 208 1.54 30.59 -5.48
C ALA A 208 2.42 30.80 -4.23
N SER A 209 2.33 31.97 -3.57
CA SER A 209 3.03 32.24 -2.32
C SER A 209 2.62 31.33 -1.15
N ALA A 210 1.47 30.65 -1.25
CA ALA A 210 1.00 29.68 -0.26
C ALA A 210 1.53 28.25 -0.51
N PHE A 211 2.45 28.05 -1.46
CA PHE A 211 3.05 26.74 -1.74
C PHE A 211 4.48 26.67 -1.22
N VAL A 212 4.78 25.57 -0.53
CA VAL A 212 6.11 25.26 0.00
C VAL A 212 6.74 24.10 -0.78
N PRO A 213 8.02 24.18 -1.19
CA PRO A 213 8.68 23.09 -1.91
C PRO A 213 8.80 21.84 -1.04
N LEU A 214 8.40 20.69 -1.59
CA LEU A 214 8.45 19.37 -0.97
C LEU A 214 9.87 18.74 -1.01
N GLN A 215 10.88 19.48 -1.49
CA GLN A 215 12.30 19.12 -1.42
C GLN A 215 13.13 20.18 -0.68
N ALA A 216 12.59 20.77 0.39
CA ALA A 216 13.44 21.29 1.45
C ALA A 216 13.55 20.17 2.48
N GLU A 217 14.74 19.60 2.57
CA GLU A 217 15.18 18.64 3.57
C GLU A 217 14.50 18.91 4.91
N ALA A 218 13.58 18.02 5.30
CA ALA A 218 13.21 17.90 6.70
C ALA A 218 14.53 17.75 7.47
N PRO A 219 14.76 18.51 8.56
CA PRO A 219 15.96 18.33 9.36
C PRO A 219 16.06 16.85 9.71
N ALA A 220 17.18 16.24 9.35
CA ALA A 220 17.43 14.80 9.46
C ALA A 220 17.07 14.28 10.87
N GLN A 221 15.85 13.80 11.04
CA GLN A 221 15.58 12.70 11.96
C GLN A 221 16.19 11.49 11.26
N ALA A 222 17.32 11.05 11.80
CA ALA A 222 18.10 9.93 11.28
C ALA A 222 17.16 8.78 10.86
N ALA A 223 17.18 8.43 9.56
CA ALA A 223 16.51 7.24 9.06
C ALA A 223 16.84 6.08 10.02
N GLY A 224 15.79 5.49 10.61
CA GLY A 224 15.93 4.50 11.67
C GLY A 224 16.85 3.34 11.27
N LYS A 225 17.37 2.59 12.25
CA LYS A 225 18.30 1.47 12.04
C LYS A 225 17.87 0.49 10.94
N TYR A 226 16.57 0.37 10.70
CA TYR A 226 15.96 -0.56 9.76
C TYR A 226 15.31 0.12 8.54
N ALA A 227 15.48 1.44 8.37
CA ALA A 227 14.79 2.22 7.36
C ALA A 227 14.94 1.64 5.95
N GLY A 228 13.81 1.39 5.28
CA GLY A 228 13.75 0.84 3.92
C GLY A 228 14.03 -0.66 3.83
N THR A 229 14.22 -1.36 4.95
CA THR A 229 14.46 -2.81 4.97
C THR A 229 13.15 -3.61 5.14
N GLN A 230 13.18 -4.88 4.76
CA GLN A 230 12.09 -5.81 5.09
C GLN A 230 11.93 -5.99 6.61
N THR A 231 13.00 -5.84 7.39
CA THR A 231 12.95 -5.93 8.85
C THR A 231 12.08 -4.83 9.45
N GLU A 232 12.16 -3.60 8.95
CA GLU A 232 11.28 -2.51 9.38
C GLU A 232 9.81 -2.83 9.11
N GLN A 233 9.48 -3.34 7.92
CA GLN A 233 8.12 -3.76 7.59
C GLN A 233 7.65 -4.91 8.49
N ASN A 234 8.53 -5.88 8.79
CA ASN A 234 8.21 -6.98 9.70
C ASN A 234 7.95 -6.47 11.13
N LEU A 235 8.73 -5.50 11.60
CA LEU A 235 8.51 -4.87 12.91
C LEU A 235 7.19 -4.10 12.95
N GLN A 236 6.85 -3.35 11.91
CA GLN A 236 5.56 -2.66 11.79
C GLN A 236 4.39 -3.65 11.78
N ALA A 237 4.52 -4.74 11.02
CA ALA A 237 3.51 -5.80 10.97
C ALA A 237 3.36 -6.52 12.32
N ALA A 238 4.47 -6.81 13.00
CA ALA A 238 4.46 -7.39 14.34
C ALA A 238 3.77 -6.44 15.34
N PHE A 239 4.15 -5.17 15.36
CA PHE A 239 3.49 -4.16 16.20
C PHE A 239 1.97 -4.07 15.95
N ALA A 240 1.56 -4.04 14.69
CA ALA A 240 0.15 -4.04 14.32
C ALA A 240 -0.58 -5.32 14.76
N GLY A 241 0.06 -6.49 14.61
CA GLY A 241 -0.46 -7.79 15.03
C GLY A 241 -0.67 -7.87 16.55
N GLU A 242 0.35 -7.50 17.32
CA GLU A 242 0.30 -7.52 18.79
C GLU A 242 -0.73 -6.52 19.35
N SER A 243 -0.84 -5.34 18.73
CA SER A 243 -1.83 -4.33 19.08
C SER A 243 -3.27 -4.81 18.84
N GLN A 244 -3.50 -5.53 17.75
CA GLN A 244 -4.79 -6.17 17.48
C GLN A 244 -5.07 -7.31 18.46
N ALA A 245 -4.07 -8.13 18.79
CA ALA A 245 -4.19 -9.25 19.71
C ALA A 245 -4.57 -8.77 21.12
N ARG A 246 -3.88 -7.76 21.66
CA ARG A 246 -4.20 -7.12 22.95
C ARG A 246 -5.68 -6.72 23.06
N ASN A 247 -6.17 -5.98 22.06
CA ASN A 247 -7.56 -5.51 22.06
C ASN A 247 -8.55 -6.68 21.98
N LYS A 248 -8.32 -7.65 21.07
CA LYS A 248 -9.17 -8.85 20.95
C LYS A 248 -9.24 -9.64 22.25
N TYR A 249 -8.10 -9.92 22.89
CA TYR A 249 -8.05 -10.69 24.13
C TYR A 249 -8.72 -9.95 25.28
N THR A 250 -8.63 -8.62 25.33
CA THR A 250 -9.39 -7.81 26.30
C THR A 250 -10.90 -7.98 26.10
N TYR A 251 -11.38 -7.97 24.86
CA TYR A 251 -12.80 -8.21 24.56
C TYR A 251 -13.23 -9.65 24.87
N PHE A 252 -12.37 -10.64 24.60
CA PHE A 252 -12.65 -12.04 24.93
C PHE A 252 -12.71 -12.27 26.44
N SER A 253 -11.90 -11.55 27.21
CA SER A 253 -11.99 -11.56 28.68
C SER A 253 -13.39 -11.14 29.15
N ALA A 254 -13.94 -10.05 28.61
CA ALA A 254 -15.28 -9.58 28.95
C ALA A 254 -16.40 -10.56 28.54
N VAL A 255 -16.21 -11.33 27.45
CA VAL A 255 -17.13 -12.42 27.09
C VAL A 255 -17.04 -13.55 28.12
N ALA A 256 -15.83 -14.02 28.44
CA ALA A 256 -15.61 -15.08 29.41
C ALA A 256 -16.16 -14.74 30.81
N GLN A 257 -16.05 -13.48 31.26
CA GLN A 257 -16.67 -13.01 32.50
C GLN A 257 -18.19 -13.11 32.46
N ARG A 258 -18.82 -12.65 31.37
CA ARG A 258 -20.29 -12.73 31.22
C ARG A 258 -20.80 -14.17 31.20
N GLU A 259 -19.98 -15.11 30.75
CA GLU A 259 -20.28 -16.55 30.74
C GLU A 259 -19.93 -17.26 32.06
N GLY A 260 -19.35 -16.54 33.03
CA GLY A 260 -18.99 -17.07 34.35
C GLY A 260 -17.63 -17.79 34.41
N TYR A 261 -16.81 -17.71 33.36
CA TYR A 261 -15.48 -18.31 33.29
C TYR A 261 -14.38 -17.37 33.79
N GLU A 262 -14.40 -17.03 35.08
CA GLU A 262 -13.49 -16.04 35.69
C GLU A 262 -11.99 -16.37 35.49
N GLN A 263 -11.60 -17.65 35.58
CA GLN A 263 -10.21 -18.04 35.34
C GLN A 263 -9.78 -17.81 33.89
N ILE A 264 -10.66 -18.13 32.92
CA ILE A 264 -10.38 -17.93 31.49
C ILE A 264 -10.30 -16.43 31.19
N ALA A 265 -11.21 -15.64 31.77
CA ALA A 265 -11.17 -14.18 31.66
C ALA A 265 -9.86 -13.58 32.17
N ALA A 266 -9.42 -14.00 33.35
CA ALA A 266 -8.15 -13.56 33.93
C ALA A 266 -6.95 -13.96 33.06
N LEU A 267 -6.98 -15.15 32.45
CA LEU A 267 -5.94 -15.60 31.52
C LEU A 267 -5.93 -14.77 30.24
N PHE A 268 -7.10 -14.44 29.66
CA PHE A 268 -7.16 -13.55 28.50
C PHE A 268 -6.59 -12.17 28.79
N LEU A 269 -6.92 -11.58 29.95
CA LEU A 269 -6.40 -10.28 30.34
C LEU A 269 -4.88 -10.33 30.57
N LYS A 270 -4.38 -11.39 31.23
CA LYS A 270 -2.94 -11.61 31.38
C LYS A 270 -2.23 -11.73 30.02
N THR A 271 -2.82 -12.44 29.06
CA THR A 271 -2.25 -12.53 27.72
C THR A 271 -2.29 -11.17 27.01
N ALA A 272 -3.36 -10.39 27.14
CA ALA A 272 -3.43 -9.03 26.58
C ALA A 272 -2.31 -8.12 27.11
N GLU A 273 -1.98 -8.21 28.40
CA GLU A 273 -0.84 -7.50 28.99
C GLU A 273 0.51 -7.98 28.43
N ASN A 274 0.66 -9.28 28.16
CA ASN A 274 1.85 -9.80 27.48
C ASN A 274 1.98 -9.24 26.05
N GLU A 275 0.88 -9.20 25.27
CA GLU A 275 0.93 -8.64 23.91
C GLU A 275 1.19 -7.13 23.92
N MET A 276 0.73 -6.42 24.95
CA MET A 276 1.12 -5.01 25.16
C MET A 276 2.63 -4.88 25.35
N ALA A 277 3.25 -5.78 26.14
CA ALA A 277 4.70 -5.79 26.32
C ALA A 277 5.44 -6.14 25.02
N HIS A 278 4.94 -7.10 24.24
CA HIS A 278 5.52 -7.45 22.93
C HIS A 278 5.43 -6.28 21.95
N ALA A 279 4.26 -5.65 21.82
CA ALA A 279 4.07 -4.47 20.98
C ALA A 279 5.04 -3.33 21.35
N LYS A 280 5.25 -3.10 22.66
CA LYS A 280 6.21 -2.10 23.14
C LYS A 280 7.63 -2.38 22.66
N LEU A 281 8.10 -3.63 22.74
CA LEU A 281 9.43 -4.02 22.27
C LEU A 281 9.63 -3.67 20.78
N TRP A 282 8.64 -3.97 19.94
CA TRP A 282 8.71 -3.68 18.50
C TRP A 282 8.66 -2.18 18.20
N LEU A 283 7.82 -1.44 18.91
CA LEU A 283 7.72 0.01 18.73
C LEU A 283 8.99 0.74 19.20
N GLU A 284 9.66 0.24 20.24
CA GLU A 284 10.98 0.73 20.68
C GLU A 284 12.06 0.52 19.62
N GLU A 285 12.12 -0.66 18.98
CA GLU A 285 13.04 -0.93 17.87
C GLU A 285 12.81 0.00 16.66
N LEU A 286 11.55 0.37 16.41
CA LEU A 286 11.15 1.34 15.39
C LEU A 286 11.38 2.80 15.81
N ARG A 287 11.85 3.06 17.04
CA ARG A 287 11.94 4.41 17.64
C ARG A 287 10.61 5.17 17.62
N GLY A 288 9.50 4.45 17.75
CA GLY A 288 8.15 5.02 17.79
C GLY A 288 7.75 5.57 19.16
N ILE A 289 8.64 5.52 20.16
CA ILE A 289 8.40 6.05 21.51
C ILE A 289 9.46 7.11 21.80
N GLY A 290 9.03 8.36 21.84
CA GLY A 290 9.84 9.53 22.19
C GLY A 290 9.54 10.03 23.61
N ASP A 291 9.90 11.29 23.87
CA ASP A 291 9.44 11.99 25.07
C ASP A 291 7.95 12.37 25.00
N THR A 292 7.38 12.91 26.08
CA THR A 292 5.95 13.29 26.11
C THR A 292 5.59 14.29 25.03
N LYS A 293 6.48 15.22 24.69
CA LYS A 293 6.22 16.24 23.68
C LYS A 293 6.16 15.60 22.29
N GLU A 294 7.14 14.78 21.96
CA GLU A 294 7.20 14.03 20.69
C GLU A 294 5.99 13.10 20.55
N ASN A 295 5.64 12.36 21.60
CA ASN A 295 4.51 11.44 21.59
C ASN A 295 3.17 12.15 21.42
N LEU A 296 2.97 13.32 22.05
CA LEU A 296 1.75 14.13 21.87
C LEU A 296 1.63 14.68 20.45
N LEU A 297 2.75 15.08 19.85
CA LEU A 297 2.77 15.53 18.46
C LEU A 297 2.42 14.38 17.51
N HIS A 298 3.07 13.22 17.66
CA HIS A 298 2.80 12.03 16.85
C HIS A 298 1.34 11.58 16.99
N ALA A 299 0.78 11.60 18.21
CA ALA A 299 -0.63 11.30 18.44
C ALA A 299 -1.54 12.29 17.70
N ALA A 300 -1.30 13.59 17.82
CA ALA A 300 -2.10 14.60 17.12
C ALA A 300 -2.03 14.46 15.59
N GLU A 301 -0.88 14.12 15.03
CA GLU A 301 -0.70 13.92 13.59
C GLU A 301 -1.37 12.63 13.09
N GLY A 302 -1.31 11.56 13.87
CA GLY A 302 -2.04 10.32 13.61
C GLY A 302 -3.55 10.57 13.59
N GLU A 303 -4.10 11.19 14.64
CA GLU A 303 -5.51 11.54 14.73
C GLU A 303 -5.94 12.44 13.55
N ASN A 304 -5.12 13.42 13.17
CA ASN A 304 -5.39 14.30 12.03
C ASN A 304 -5.60 13.49 10.74
N TYR A 305 -4.63 12.64 10.39
CA TYR A 305 -4.71 11.76 9.23
C TYR A 305 -5.95 10.86 9.28
N GLU A 306 -6.30 10.34 10.45
CA GLU A 306 -7.47 9.48 10.62
C GLU A 306 -8.76 10.20 10.21
N TRP A 307 -9.00 11.42 10.69
CA TRP A 307 -10.26 12.12 10.40
C TRP A 307 -10.28 12.90 9.08
N THR A 308 -9.15 13.38 8.57
CA THR A 308 -9.11 14.15 7.30
C THR A 308 -9.07 13.26 6.07
N ASP A 309 -8.37 12.13 6.14
CA ASP A 309 -8.06 11.31 4.97
C ASP A 309 -8.59 9.89 5.11
N MET A 310 -8.21 9.16 6.17
CA MET A 310 -8.50 7.73 6.29
C MET A 310 -10.01 7.44 6.42
N TYR A 311 -10.67 8.00 7.43
CA TYR A 311 -12.10 7.74 7.67
C TYR A 311 -13.01 8.41 6.63
N ASP A 312 -12.62 9.58 6.08
CA ASP A 312 -13.34 10.21 4.97
C ASP A 312 -13.29 9.32 3.71
N GLY A 313 -12.11 8.79 3.38
CA GLY A 313 -11.92 7.82 2.30
C GLY A 313 -12.72 6.54 2.52
N PHE A 314 -12.65 5.96 3.73
CA PHE A 314 -13.39 4.74 4.07
C PHE A 314 -14.92 4.93 3.99
N ALA A 315 -15.43 6.08 4.44
CA ALA A 315 -16.85 6.39 4.33
C ALA A 315 -17.32 6.47 2.87
N LYS A 316 -16.54 7.11 2.00
CA LYS A 316 -16.83 7.20 0.56
C LYS A 316 -16.83 5.83 -0.12
N THR A 317 -15.83 4.99 0.18
CA THR A 317 -15.76 3.62 -0.33
C THR A 317 -16.96 2.79 0.15
N ALA A 318 -17.29 2.85 1.45
CA ALA A 318 -18.44 2.13 2.00
C ALA A 318 -19.76 2.55 1.36
N GLU A 319 -19.95 3.84 1.04
CA GLU A 319 -21.12 4.31 0.28
C GLU A 319 -21.17 3.77 -1.15
N ALA A 320 -20.05 3.84 -1.87
CA ALA A 320 -19.95 3.35 -3.24
C ALA A 320 -20.26 1.85 -3.34
N GLU A 321 -19.90 1.08 -2.31
CA GLU A 321 -20.14 -0.36 -2.22
C GLU A 321 -21.52 -0.72 -1.62
N GLY A 322 -22.34 0.26 -1.22
CA GLY A 322 -23.71 0.03 -0.74
C GLY A 322 -23.84 -0.24 0.76
N PHE A 323 -22.89 0.23 1.59
CA PHE A 323 -22.89 0.11 3.06
C PHE A 323 -23.08 1.48 3.77
N PRO A 324 -24.23 2.16 3.61
CA PRO A 324 -24.44 3.52 4.12
C PRO A 324 -24.39 3.62 5.66
N GLU A 325 -24.84 2.58 6.37
CA GLU A 325 -24.76 2.56 7.85
C GLU A 325 -23.31 2.52 8.35
N LEU A 326 -22.42 1.82 7.63
CA LEU A 326 -21.02 1.76 7.99
C LEU A 326 -20.30 3.06 7.64
N ALA A 327 -20.63 3.66 6.49
CA ALA A 327 -20.15 4.99 6.12
C ALA A 327 -20.52 6.05 7.16
N ALA A 328 -21.77 6.02 7.66
CA ALA A 328 -22.21 6.90 8.73
C ALA A 328 -21.38 6.71 10.01
N LYS A 329 -21.08 5.45 10.38
CA LYS A 329 -20.21 5.15 11.53
C LYS A 329 -18.80 5.71 11.34
N PHE A 330 -18.18 5.53 10.17
CA PHE A 330 -16.84 6.09 9.90
C PHE A 330 -16.81 7.62 10.07
N ARG A 331 -17.84 8.33 9.59
CA ARG A 331 -17.94 9.78 9.78
C ARG A 331 -18.12 10.19 11.24
N LEU A 332 -18.92 9.44 11.99
CA LEU A 332 -19.09 9.68 13.43
C LEU A 332 -17.79 9.46 14.20
N VAL A 333 -17.00 8.45 13.82
CA VAL A 333 -15.67 8.20 14.40
C VAL A 333 -14.70 9.34 14.01
N ALA A 334 -14.70 9.80 12.76
CA ALA A 334 -13.88 10.94 12.33
C ALA A 334 -14.14 12.21 13.16
N GLU A 335 -15.40 12.51 13.51
CA GLU A 335 -15.72 13.64 14.39
C GLU A 335 -15.20 13.47 15.82
N ILE A 336 -15.01 12.24 16.28
CA ILE A 336 -14.39 11.91 17.58
C ILE A 336 -12.87 12.11 17.50
N GLU A 337 -12.22 11.57 16.47
CA GLU A 337 -10.76 11.69 16.31
C GLU A 337 -10.32 13.15 16.15
N LYS A 338 -11.15 13.98 15.51
CA LYS A 338 -10.93 15.45 15.48
C LYS A 338 -10.87 16.07 16.89
N ARG A 339 -11.65 15.55 17.85
CA ARG A 339 -11.58 15.99 19.26
C ARG A 339 -10.35 15.43 19.96
N HIS A 340 -9.88 14.24 19.59
CA HIS A 340 -8.62 13.71 20.10
C HIS A 340 -7.43 14.55 19.63
N GLU A 341 -7.35 14.89 18.34
CA GLU A 341 -6.33 15.82 17.83
C GLU A 341 -6.34 17.13 18.61
N ALA A 342 -7.51 17.77 18.75
CA ALA A 342 -7.63 19.04 19.47
C ALA A 342 -7.13 18.94 20.92
N ARG A 343 -7.41 17.81 21.58
CA ARG A 343 -6.92 17.53 22.95
C ARG A 343 -5.40 17.37 22.97
N TYR A 344 -4.83 16.57 22.07
CA TYR A 344 -3.38 16.35 22.04
C TYR A 344 -2.62 17.62 21.67
N ARG A 345 -3.13 18.45 20.75
CA ARG A 345 -2.56 19.77 20.43
C ARG A 345 -2.59 20.71 21.64
N ALA A 346 -3.68 20.74 22.41
CA ALA A 346 -3.76 21.55 23.62
C ALA A 346 -2.81 21.07 24.72
N LEU A 347 -2.67 19.75 24.90
CA LEU A 347 -1.71 19.16 25.83
C LEU A 347 -0.27 19.43 25.40
N LEU A 348 0.04 19.29 24.11
CA LEU A 348 1.34 19.60 23.53
C LEU A 348 1.72 21.06 23.81
N HIS A 349 0.80 21.98 23.53
CA HIS A 349 1.00 23.40 23.82
C HIS A 349 1.31 23.64 25.30
N ASN A 350 0.56 23.02 26.22
CA ASN A 350 0.83 23.14 27.65
C ASN A 350 2.23 22.63 28.03
N VAL A 351 2.69 21.54 27.43
CA VAL A 351 4.04 21.00 27.67
C VAL A 351 5.10 21.98 27.14
N GLU A 352 4.93 22.50 25.92
CA GLU A 352 5.87 23.43 25.29
C GLU A 352 5.98 24.78 26.01
N THR A 353 4.87 25.28 26.56
CA THR A 353 4.83 26.56 27.28
C THR A 353 4.98 26.40 28.80
N ALA A 354 5.34 25.21 29.30
CA ALA A 354 5.43 24.89 30.73
C ALA A 354 4.15 25.19 31.54
N GLN A 355 2.99 25.13 30.88
CA GLN A 355 1.68 25.43 31.47
C GLN A 355 0.91 24.19 31.92
N VAL A 356 1.58 23.06 32.11
CA VAL A 356 0.93 21.81 32.60
C VAL A 356 0.46 21.99 34.05
N PHE A 357 1.28 22.63 34.88
CA PHE A 357 1.04 22.82 36.32
C PHE A 357 1.04 24.29 36.74
N GLU A 358 1.02 25.21 35.77
CA GLU A 358 0.98 26.65 35.98
C GLU A 358 0.16 27.32 34.88
N LYS A 359 -0.57 28.37 35.22
CA LYS A 359 -1.39 29.18 34.30
C LYS A 359 -1.20 30.67 34.61
N SER A 360 -1.42 31.51 33.60
CA SER A 360 -1.39 32.97 33.77
C SER A 360 -2.51 33.51 34.65
N GLU A 361 -3.58 32.73 34.81
CA GLU A 361 -4.73 33.05 35.64
C GLU A 361 -4.86 32.07 36.81
N VAL A 362 -5.50 32.50 37.89
CA VAL A 362 -5.86 31.62 39.00
C VAL A 362 -6.78 30.51 38.51
N LYS A 363 -6.39 29.26 38.77
CA LYS A 363 -7.19 28.06 38.52
C LYS A 363 -7.40 27.29 39.82
N VAL A 364 -8.35 26.37 39.78
CA VAL A 364 -8.58 25.37 40.83
C VAL A 364 -7.84 24.10 40.41
N TRP A 365 -6.92 23.64 41.25
CA TRP A 365 -6.10 22.46 41.04
C TRP A 365 -6.57 21.34 41.96
N GLU A 366 -6.77 20.14 41.43
CA GLU A 366 -7.20 18.96 42.18
C GLU A 366 -6.13 17.87 42.15
N CYS A 367 -5.80 17.33 43.31
CA CYS A 367 -4.95 16.16 43.41
C CYS A 367 -5.71 14.88 43.04
N ARG A 368 -5.38 14.28 41.89
CA ARG A 368 -5.98 13.04 41.36
C ARG A 368 -5.87 11.83 42.29
N ASN A 369 -4.92 11.87 43.23
CA ASN A 369 -4.72 10.78 44.21
C ASN A 369 -5.69 10.85 45.40
N CYS A 370 -6.05 12.05 45.88
CA CYS A 370 -6.81 12.19 47.13
C CYS A 370 -7.92 13.24 47.13
N GLY A 371 -8.13 13.96 46.02
CA GLY A 371 -9.14 15.02 45.88
C GLY A 371 -8.78 16.35 46.54
N HIS A 372 -7.54 16.53 47.04
CA HIS A 372 -7.16 17.81 47.66
C HIS A 372 -7.20 18.96 46.65
N ILE A 373 -7.91 20.04 46.99
CA ILE A 373 -8.10 21.22 46.15
C ILE A 373 -7.18 22.37 46.59
N VAL A 374 -6.47 22.97 45.63
CA VAL A 374 -5.69 24.21 45.81
C VAL A 374 -6.14 25.25 44.79
N VAL A 375 -6.34 26.49 45.24
CA VAL A 375 -6.65 27.63 44.35
C VAL A 375 -5.41 28.49 44.18
N GLY A 376 -4.96 28.68 42.94
CA GLY A 376 -3.75 29.45 42.65
C GLY A 376 -3.36 29.44 41.18
N THR A 377 -2.34 30.20 40.81
CA THR A 377 -1.78 30.20 39.44
C THR A 377 -0.99 28.93 39.14
N ALA A 378 -0.53 28.20 40.15
CA ALA A 378 0.23 26.96 39.99
C ALA A 378 -0.20 25.87 41.00
N ALA A 379 -0.03 24.60 40.61
CA ALA A 379 -0.16 23.47 41.51
C ALA A 379 1.05 23.39 42.47
N PRO A 380 0.87 22.96 43.73
CA PRO A 380 1.97 22.88 44.69
C PRO A 380 2.95 21.77 44.32
N GLU A 381 4.23 21.92 44.69
CA GLU A 381 5.27 20.91 44.44
C GLU A 381 4.96 19.55 45.11
N VAL A 382 4.30 19.61 46.27
CA VAL A 382 3.89 18.43 47.05
C VAL A 382 2.46 18.66 47.54
N CYS A 383 1.59 17.68 47.37
CA CYS A 383 0.24 17.71 47.92
C CYS A 383 0.31 17.79 49.46
N PRO A 384 -0.31 18.77 50.11
CA PRO A 384 -0.24 18.93 51.56
C PRO A 384 -1.02 17.85 52.33
N THR A 385 -1.90 17.09 51.66
CA THR A 385 -2.71 16.04 52.27
C THR A 385 -2.06 14.66 52.13
N CYS A 386 -1.73 14.22 50.92
CA CYS A 386 -1.21 12.88 50.68
C CYS A 386 0.30 12.82 50.43
N HIS A 387 0.97 13.97 50.34
CA HIS A 387 2.41 14.09 50.09
C HIS A 387 2.90 13.57 48.74
N TYR A 388 1.99 13.36 47.79
CA TYR A 388 2.34 13.02 46.40
C TYR A 388 2.83 14.25 45.64
N ALA A 389 3.68 14.03 44.64
CA ALA A 389 4.30 15.08 43.85
C ALA A 389 3.29 15.88 43.01
N LYS A 390 3.70 17.08 42.57
CA LYS A 390 2.95 17.97 41.67
C LYS A 390 2.34 17.28 40.45
N SER A 391 2.97 16.23 39.94
CA SER A 391 2.50 15.44 38.79
C SER A 391 1.12 14.80 38.97
N TYR A 392 0.61 14.73 40.20
CA TYR A 392 -0.72 14.23 40.51
C TYR A 392 -1.81 15.32 40.49
N PHE A 393 -1.48 16.59 40.25
CA PHE A 393 -2.47 17.65 40.15
C PHE A 393 -2.98 17.81 38.71
N GLU A 394 -4.27 18.09 38.57
CA GLU A 394 -4.91 18.51 37.32
C GLU A 394 -5.78 19.74 37.55
N ILE A 395 -6.21 20.41 36.47
CA ILE A 395 -7.20 21.48 36.59
C ILE A 395 -8.54 20.84 36.92
N HIS A 396 -9.13 21.25 38.04
CA HIS A 396 -10.45 20.83 38.44
C HIS A 396 -11.48 21.32 37.43
N ALA A 397 -12.32 20.41 36.95
CA ALA A 397 -13.43 20.70 36.06
C ALA A 397 -14.71 20.10 36.65
N ASP A 398 -15.60 20.94 37.15
CA ASP A 398 -16.96 20.54 37.53
C ASP A 398 -17.73 20.19 36.27
N ALA A 399 -18.04 18.91 36.10
CA ALA A 399 -18.79 18.39 34.95
C ALA A 399 -20.07 17.67 35.42
N TYR A 400 -20.83 18.31 36.31
CA TYR A 400 -22.10 17.81 36.86
C TYR A 400 -23.29 18.64 36.38
#